data_AF-A0AAD9S713-F1
#
_entry.id   AF-A0AAD9S713-F1
#
_cell.length_a   1.000
_cell.length_b   1.000
_cell.length_c   1.000
_cell.angle_alpha   90.00
_cell.angle_beta   90.00
_cell.angle_gamma   90.00
#
_symmetry.space_group_name_H-M   'P 1'
#
loop_
_entity.id
_entity.type
_entity.pdbx_description
1 polymer ?
#
loop_
_entity_poly.entity_id
_entity_poly.type
_entity_poly.pdbx_seq_one_letter_code
_entity_poly.pdbx_strand_id
1 'polypeptide(L)'
;MEVEILSAVWTNTSQTFMQFPMTGVARSGRIKREDECRLAYLAMESYQCYLPMCPWKPFGSTALEETDLDVRVHANCQGHGLRYVGWAWDYLDDDLAVERKFHEYGGAIDVDIKSQQKLVTNQPSHSRPYEELDLNDDGPSWKATLNIFMWLRRDGFPSSEQYIRRHEWLCDVLDDEEEAAYESWTDEEDVVASGRRRAKSSAPRPKLGQWLAST
;
A
#
# COMPACT_ATOMS: atom_id res chain seq x y z
N MET A 1 -12.40 -0.76 0.73
CA MET A 1 -12.33 -1.52 -0.53
C MET A 1 -11.09 -2.37 -0.40
N GLU A 2 -11.24 -3.69 -0.38
CA GLU A 2 -10.11 -4.62 -0.28
C GLU A 2 -9.62 -4.93 -1.70
N VAL A 3 -8.30 -5.05 -1.86
CA VAL A 3 -7.68 -5.44 -3.13
C VAL A 3 -7.68 -6.96 -3.21
N GLU A 4 -8.36 -7.52 -4.21
CA GLU A 4 -8.47 -8.97 -4.41
C GLU A 4 -7.65 -9.42 -5.63
N ILE A 5 -6.37 -9.74 -5.41
CA ILE A 5 -5.44 -10.10 -6.51
C ILE A 5 -5.92 -11.33 -7.29
N LEU A 6 -6.66 -12.25 -6.66
CA LEU A 6 -7.11 -13.48 -7.31
C LEU A 6 -8.15 -13.23 -8.41
N SER A 7 -9.13 -12.34 -8.18
CA SER A 7 -10.12 -12.04 -9.22
C SER A 7 -9.48 -11.37 -10.44
N ALA A 8 -8.42 -10.58 -10.22
CA ALA A 8 -7.63 -9.94 -11.29
C ALA A 8 -7.05 -10.95 -12.30
N VAL A 9 -6.70 -12.16 -11.85
CA VAL A 9 -6.20 -13.24 -12.72
C VAL A 9 -7.31 -13.74 -13.65
N TRP A 10 -8.51 -13.99 -13.12
CA TRP A 10 -9.61 -14.55 -13.90
C TRP A 10 -10.27 -13.52 -14.82
N THR A 11 -10.30 -12.25 -14.41
CA THR A 11 -10.82 -11.16 -15.24
C THR A 11 -9.79 -10.65 -16.25
N ASN A 12 -8.54 -11.11 -16.16
CA ASN A 12 -7.40 -10.55 -16.89
C ASN A 12 -7.39 -9.02 -16.78
N THR A 13 -7.42 -8.51 -15.55
CA THR A 13 -7.35 -7.08 -15.24
C THR A 13 -6.27 -6.80 -14.21
N SER A 14 -5.79 -5.56 -14.17
CA SER A 14 -4.92 -5.07 -13.11
C SER A 14 -5.76 -4.33 -12.07
N GLN A 15 -5.77 -4.80 -10.84
CA GLN A 15 -6.48 -4.18 -9.73
C GLN A 15 -5.58 -3.33 -8.84
N THR A 16 -4.28 -3.63 -8.80
CA THR A 16 -3.32 -2.90 -7.97
C THR A 16 -1.98 -2.78 -8.66
N PHE A 17 -1.24 -1.71 -8.32
CA PHE A 17 0.14 -1.52 -8.74
C PHE A 17 1.07 -2.69 -8.35
N MET A 18 0.69 -3.52 -7.36
CA MET A 18 1.44 -4.68 -6.90
C MET A 18 1.55 -5.80 -7.94
N GLN A 19 0.65 -5.85 -8.92
CA GLN A 19 0.68 -6.86 -10.00
C GLN A 19 1.68 -6.53 -11.11
N PHE A 20 2.20 -5.31 -11.14
CA PHE A 20 3.11 -4.86 -12.20
C PHE A 20 4.53 -5.37 -11.96
N PRO A 21 5.29 -5.66 -13.04
CA PRO A 21 6.68 -6.04 -12.90
C PRO A 21 7.49 -4.90 -12.30
N MET A 22 8.52 -5.27 -11.54
CA MET A 22 9.50 -4.35 -10.99
C MET A 22 10.13 -3.51 -12.10
N THR A 23 10.23 -2.19 -11.90
CA THR A 23 10.86 -1.30 -12.89
C THR A 23 12.39 -1.28 -12.81
N GLY A 24 12.95 -1.96 -11.81
CA GLY A 24 14.37 -2.12 -11.55
C GLY A 24 14.98 -0.92 -10.81
N VAL A 25 15.91 -1.18 -9.89
CA VAL A 25 16.65 -0.13 -9.19
C VAL A 25 17.67 0.48 -10.15
N ALA A 26 17.33 1.65 -10.69
CA ALA A 26 18.15 2.35 -11.68
C ALA A 26 19.40 2.98 -11.06
N ARG A 27 20.44 2.19 -10.76
CA ARG A 27 21.87 2.57 -10.50
C ARG A 27 22.17 3.70 -9.49
N SER A 28 21.18 4.41 -8.97
CA SER A 28 21.31 5.69 -8.25
C SER A 28 21.19 5.55 -6.74
N GLY A 29 21.17 4.31 -6.22
CA GLY A 29 20.96 4.05 -4.79
C GLY A 29 19.57 4.44 -4.30
N ARG A 30 18.59 4.62 -5.19
CA ARG A 30 17.19 4.92 -4.83
C ARG A 30 16.25 3.92 -5.46
N ILE A 31 15.23 3.53 -4.72
CA ILE A 31 14.15 2.67 -5.19
C ILE A 31 12.85 3.47 -5.23
N LYS A 32 12.04 3.27 -6.27
CA LYS A 32 10.70 3.88 -6.30
C LYS A 32 9.84 3.26 -5.22
N ARG A 33 8.97 4.03 -4.56
CA ARG A 33 8.11 3.49 -3.50
C ARG A 33 7.22 2.33 -3.96
N GLU A 34 6.85 2.32 -5.25
CA GLU A 34 6.09 1.21 -5.83
C GLU A 34 6.88 -0.11 -5.86
N ASP A 35 8.18 -0.01 -6.11
CA ASP A 35 9.11 -1.13 -6.23
C ASP A 35 9.53 -1.56 -4.82
N GLU A 36 9.67 -0.61 -3.89
CA GLU A 36 9.83 -0.87 -2.46
C GLU A 36 8.62 -1.65 -1.91
N CYS A 37 7.39 -1.22 -2.17
CA CYS A 37 6.18 -1.94 -1.77
C CYS A 37 6.15 -3.36 -2.32
N ARG A 38 6.43 -3.54 -3.61
CA ARG A 38 6.44 -4.86 -4.25
C ARG A 38 7.47 -5.78 -3.63
N LEU A 39 8.71 -5.31 -3.44
CA LEU A 39 9.75 -6.11 -2.82
C LEU A 39 9.45 -6.41 -1.36
N ALA A 40 8.96 -5.44 -0.61
CA ALA A 40 8.52 -5.68 0.77
C ALA A 40 7.48 -6.80 0.77
N TYR A 41 6.42 -6.72 -0.03
CA TYR A 41 5.41 -7.79 -0.08
C TYR A 41 5.97 -9.16 -0.52
N LEU A 42 6.90 -9.19 -1.48
CA LEU A 42 7.44 -10.44 -2.06
C LEU A 42 8.54 -11.08 -1.23
N ALA A 43 9.30 -10.31 -0.47
CA ALA A 43 10.45 -10.77 0.30
C ALA A 43 10.07 -11.22 1.71
N MET A 44 8.83 -11.04 2.12
CA MET A 44 8.42 -11.25 3.51
C MET A 44 8.22 -12.71 3.90
N GLU A 45 8.83 -13.08 5.02
CA GLU A 45 8.76 -14.45 5.54
C GLU A 45 7.55 -14.73 6.46
N SER A 46 6.85 -13.73 7.05
CA SER A 46 5.69 -14.06 7.92
C SER A 46 4.69 -12.98 8.40
N TYR A 47 4.88 -11.65 8.24
CA TYR A 47 4.08 -10.68 9.04
C TYR A 47 3.31 -9.55 8.31
N GLN A 48 3.37 -9.42 6.98
CA GLN A 48 2.45 -8.56 6.22
C GLN A 48 1.82 -9.38 5.10
N CYS A 49 0.79 -10.14 5.46
CA CYS A 49 -0.04 -10.83 4.48
C CYS A 49 -1.04 -9.89 3.77
N TYR A 50 -1.03 -8.60 4.09
CA TYR A 50 -2.00 -7.62 3.62
C TYR A 50 -1.41 -6.69 2.59
N LEU A 51 -2.09 -6.57 1.46
CA LEU A 51 -1.76 -5.62 0.41
C LEU A 51 -2.07 -4.19 0.87
N PRO A 52 -1.40 -3.17 0.30
CA PRO A 52 -1.87 -1.80 0.41
C PRO A 52 -3.33 -1.71 -0.05
N MET A 53 -4.18 -1.06 0.75
CA MET A 53 -5.58 -0.83 0.37
C MET A 53 -5.69 0.13 -0.82
N CYS A 54 -4.68 0.98 -1.00
CA CYS A 54 -4.56 1.87 -2.14
C CYS A 54 -4.12 1.07 -3.40
N PRO A 55 -4.97 0.93 -4.43
CA PRO A 55 -4.61 0.25 -5.67
C PRO A 55 -3.66 1.08 -6.54
N TRP A 56 -3.58 2.40 -6.28
CA TRP A 56 -2.79 3.32 -7.09
C TRP A 56 -1.32 3.29 -6.69
N LYS A 57 -0.48 3.44 -7.71
CA LYS A 57 0.96 3.52 -7.57
C LYS A 57 1.35 4.66 -6.62
N PRO A 58 2.21 4.40 -5.61
CA PRO A 58 2.74 5.45 -4.77
C PRO A 58 3.76 6.31 -5.54
N PHE A 59 3.81 7.60 -5.20
CA PHE A 59 4.74 8.55 -5.80
C PHE A 59 6.12 8.53 -5.10
N GLY A 60 7.11 9.07 -5.79
CA GLY A 60 8.46 9.29 -5.25
C GLY A 60 9.31 8.03 -5.07
N SER A 61 10.41 8.21 -4.33
CA SER A 61 11.43 7.19 -4.12
C SER A 61 12.06 7.32 -2.73
N THR A 62 12.65 6.24 -2.26
CA THR A 62 13.35 6.16 -0.98
C THR A 62 14.81 5.74 -1.24
N ALA A 63 15.73 6.22 -0.41
CA ALA A 63 17.12 5.81 -0.50
C ALA A 63 17.22 4.33 -0.13
N LEU A 64 17.92 3.55 -0.95
CA LEU A 64 17.93 2.10 -0.81
C LEU A 64 18.51 1.68 0.54
N GLU A 65 19.55 2.36 1.00
CA GLU A 65 20.19 2.14 2.29
C GLU A 65 19.26 2.36 3.50
N GLU A 66 18.17 3.12 3.32
CA GLU A 66 17.17 3.41 4.34
C GLU A 66 15.91 2.54 4.24
N THR A 67 15.85 1.62 3.26
CA THR A 67 14.75 0.65 3.16
C THR A 67 14.95 -0.55 4.07
N ASP A 68 13.91 -1.39 4.21
CA ASP A 68 14.01 -2.66 4.93
C ASP A 68 15.19 -3.52 4.42
N LEU A 69 15.76 -4.35 5.30
CA LEU A 69 16.85 -5.25 4.95
C LEU A 69 16.45 -6.21 3.82
N ASP A 70 15.24 -6.75 3.86
CA ASP A 70 14.76 -7.70 2.86
C ASP A 70 14.62 -7.01 1.50
N VAL A 71 14.10 -5.79 1.49
CA VAL A 71 14.03 -4.95 0.28
C VAL A 71 15.43 -4.71 -0.29
N ARG A 72 16.42 -4.41 0.55
CA ARG A 72 17.81 -4.19 0.13
C ARG A 72 18.45 -5.42 -0.49
N VAL A 73 18.25 -6.59 0.11
CA VAL A 73 18.77 -7.86 -0.39
C VAL A 73 18.19 -8.17 -1.77
N HIS A 74 16.89 -7.91 -1.96
CA HIS A 74 16.18 -8.24 -3.20
C HIS A 74 16.17 -7.12 -4.26
N ALA A 75 16.72 -5.94 -3.96
CA ALA A 75 16.72 -4.76 -4.83
C ALA A 75 17.30 -4.98 -6.23
N ASN A 76 18.30 -5.86 -6.34
CA ASN A 76 19.00 -6.18 -7.59
C ASN A 76 18.57 -7.51 -8.21
N CYS A 77 17.64 -8.23 -7.59
CA CYS A 77 17.10 -9.45 -8.15
C CYS A 77 16.26 -9.15 -9.39
N GLN A 78 16.30 -10.05 -10.37
CA GLN A 78 15.49 -9.97 -11.58
C GLN A 78 14.35 -10.98 -11.50
N GLY A 79 13.16 -10.58 -11.96
CA GLY A 79 12.02 -11.49 -12.12
C GLY A 79 11.17 -11.73 -10.86
N HIS A 80 11.35 -10.96 -9.79
CA HIS A 80 10.40 -10.96 -8.68
C HIS A 80 9.03 -10.45 -9.16
N GLY A 81 7.99 -11.24 -8.89
CA GLY A 81 6.62 -10.92 -9.26
C GLY A 81 5.65 -11.97 -8.76
N LEU A 82 4.38 -11.60 -8.73
CA LEU A 82 3.30 -12.50 -8.39
C LEU A 82 2.97 -13.38 -9.60
N ARG A 83 2.89 -14.68 -9.36
CA ARG A 83 2.52 -15.68 -10.35
C ARG A 83 1.36 -16.49 -9.82
N TYR A 84 0.29 -16.56 -10.61
CA TYR A 84 -0.82 -17.43 -10.30
C TYR A 84 -0.45 -18.89 -10.58
N VAL A 85 -0.54 -19.73 -9.56
CA VAL A 85 -0.18 -21.16 -9.63
C VAL A 85 -1.39 -22.10 -9.57
N GLY A 86 -2.54 -21.62 -9.09
CA GLY A 86 -3.72 -22.45 -8.90
C GLY A 86 -4.62 -21.91 -7.80
N TRP A 87 -5.61 -22.72 -7.43
CA TRP A 87 -6.53 -22.43 -6.34
C TRP A 87 -6.77 -23.71 -5.53
N ALA A 88 -7.24 -23.56 -4.29
CA ALA A 88 -7.65 -24.68 -3.45
C ALA A 88 -9.04 -24.42 -2.86
N TRP A 89 -9.86 -25.46 -2.77
CA TRP A 89 -11.06 -25.45 -1.93
C TRP A 89 -10.73 -26.20 -0.65
N ASP A 90 -11.08 -25.59 0.47
CA ASP A 90 -11.22 -26.28 1.75
C ASP A 90 -12.66 -26.80 1.79
N TYR A 91 -12.86 -28.11 1.87
CA TYR A 91 -14.18 -28.69 2.09
C TYR A 91 -14.22 -29.40 3.44
N LEU A 92 -15.37 -29.27 4.10
CA LEU A 92 -15.69 -30.03 5.30
C LEU A 92 -16.34 -31.33 4.85
N ASP A 93 -15.70 -32.45 5.15
CA ASP A 93 -16.38 -33.74 5.10
C ASP A 93 -17.21 -33.93 6.39
N ASP A 94 -18.18 -34.84 6.36
CA ASP A 94 -19.10 -35.11 7.49
C ASP A 94 -18.34 -35.50 8.79
N ASP A 95 -17.05 -35.83 8.68
CA ASP A 95 -16.12 -36.13 9.78
C ASP A 95 -15.13 -34.98 10.09
N LEU A 96 -15.57 -33.71 10.19
CA LEU A 96 -14.84 -32.54 10.76
C LEU A 96 -13.40 -32.24 10.25
N ALA A 97 -12.83 -33.05 9.37
CA ALA A 97 -11.50 -32.90 8.83
C ALA A 97 -11.57 -31.99 7.61
N VAL A 98 -10.83 -30.89 7.66
CA VAL A 98 -10.66 -30.01 6.49
C VAL A 98 -9.65 -30.67 5.56
N GLU A 99 -10.12 -31.23 4.46
CA GLU A 99 -9.25 -31.66 3.37
C GLU A 99 -9.06 -30.50 2.39
N ARG A 100 -7.79 -30.17 2.10
CA ARG A 100 -7.43 -29.14 1.12
C ARG A 100 -7.05 -29.80 -0.20
N LYS A 101 -7.86 -29.59 -1.24
CA LYS A 101 -7.54 -30.05 -2.59
C LYS A 101 -7.00 -28.91 -3.43
N PHE A 102 -5.71 -28.99 -3.76
CA PHE A 102 -5.06 -28.01 -4.63
C PHE A 102 -5.27 -28.36 -6.10
N HIS A 103 -5.77 -27.40 -6.88
CA HIS A 103 -5.89 -27.47 -8.32
C HIS A 103 -4.80 -26.61 -8.95
N GLU A 104 -3.72 -27.26 -9.38
CA GLU A 104 -2.62 -26.60 -10.09
C GLU A 104 -3.11 -26.15 -11.47
N TYR A 105 -2.84 -24.88 -11.80
CA TYR A 105 -3.08 -24.37 -13.13
C TYR A 105 -1.81 -24.61 -13.96
N GLY A 106 -1.89 -25.52 -14.94
CA GLY A 106 -0.73 -26.05 -15.68
C GLY A 106 0.00 -25.08 -16.63
N GLY A 107 -0.25 -23.77 -16.53
CA GLY A 107 0.46 -22.74 -17.30
C GLY A 107 0.69 -21.48 -16.46
N ALA A 108 1.84 -20.83 -16.59
CA ALA A 108 2.02 -19.52 -15.97
C ALA A 108 1.09 -18.51 -16.68
N ILE A 109 0.08 -18.00 -15.97
CA ILE A 109 -0.60 -16.77 -16.40
C ILE A 109 0.27 -15.62 -15.92
N ASP A 110 1.17 -15.17 -16.78
CA ASP A 110 1.69 -13.83 -16.66
C ASP A 110 0.58 -12.89 -17.14
N VAL A 111 0.07 -12.05 -16.24
CA VAL A 111 -0.84 -10.99 -16.65
C VAL A 111 -0.07 -10.12 -17.64
N ASP A 112 -0.38 -10.22 -18.94
CA ASP A 112 0.24 -9.38 -19.97
C ASP A 112 -0.34 -7.96 -19.87
N ILE A 113 0.18 -7.22 -18.91
CA ILE A 113 -0.22 -5.85 -18.60
C ILE A 113 0.04 -4.91 -19.81
N LYS A 114 1.01 -5.22 -20.69
CA LYS A 114 1.27 -4.43 -21.89
C LYS A 114 0.11 -4.53 -22.88
N SER A 115 -0.58 -5.67 -22.94
CA SER A 115 -1.80 -5.83 -23.74
C SER A 115 -3.00 -5.07 -23.15
N GLN A 116 -3.06 -4.89 -21.83
CA GLN A 116 -4.17 -4.19 -21.15
C GLN A 116 -4.18 -2.68 -21.43
N GLN A 117 -3.01 -2.04 -21.58
CA GLN A 117 -2.97 -0.63 -22.05
C GLN A 117 -3.53 -0.47 -23.47
N LYS A 118 -3.54 -1.53 -24.27
CA LYS A 118 -3.98 -1.52 -25.68
C LYS A 118 -5.45 -1.92 -25.86
N LEU A 119 -6.08 -2.54 -24.86
CA LEU A 119 -7.48 -3.01 -24.91
C LEU A 119 -8.52 -1.95 -24.46
N VAL A 120 -8.09 -0.86 -23.83
CA VAL A 120 -8.98 0.23 -23.36
C VAL A 120 -9.57 1.06 -24.51
N THR A 121 -9.11 0.87 -25.75
CA THR A 121 -9.56 1.65 -26.92
C THR A 121 -10.95 1.26 -27.46
N ASN A 122 -11.55 0.15 -27.02
CA ASN A 122 -12.83 -0.34 -27.55
C ASN A 122 -13.99 -0.38 -26.55
N GLN A 123 -13.86 0.21 -25.35
CA GLN A 123 -15.02 0.40 -24.48
C GLN A 123 -15.86 1.60 -24.95
N PRO A 124 -17.20 1.53 -24.89
CA PRO A 124 -18.01 2.73 -25.02
C PRO A 124 -17.57 3.72 -23.93
N SER A 125 -17.02 4.85 -24.37
CA SER A 125 -16.54 5.91 -23.50
C SER A 125 -17.73 6.56 -22.81
N HIS A 126 -18.09 6.06 -21.63
CA HIS A 126 -18.94 6.80 -20.71
C HIS A 126 -18.11 7.93 -20.12
N SER A 127 -18.13 9.08 -20.80
CA SER A 127 -17.61 10.34 -20.27
C SER A 127 -18.41 10.69 -19.01
N ARG A 128 -17.85 10.36 -17.84
CA ARG A 128 -18.31 10.94 -16.58
C ARG A 128 -17.98 12.44 -16.63
N PRO A 129 -18.96 13.34 -16.50
CA PRO A 129 -18.68 14.77 -16.41
C PRO A 129 -17.74 14.99 -15.22
N TYR A 130 -16.57 15.54 -15.48
CA TYR A 130 -15.60 15.87 -14.43
C TYR A 130 -16.13 17.01 -13.55
N GLU A 131 -17.13 17.73 -14.05
CA GLU A 131 -17.84 18.84 -13.40
C GLU A 131 -18.64 18.40 -12.16
N GLU A 132 -18.97 17.11 -12.03
CA GLU A 132 -19.65 16.56 -10.84
C GLU A 132 -18.68 16.18 -9.72
N LEU A 133 -17.37 16.13 -9.99
CA LEU A 133 -16.36 15.82 -8.98
C LEU A 133 -15.97 17.10 -8.24
N ASP A 134 -16.02 17.06 -6.91
CA ASP A 134 -15.47 18.14 -6.09
C ASP A 134 -13.94 18.09 -6.14
N LEU A 135 -13.35 18.89 -7.02
CA LEU A 135 -11.90 18.99 -7.19
C LEU A 135 -11.20 19.63 -5.99
N ASN A 136 -11.96 20.20 -5.05
CA ASN A 136 -11.43 20.71 -3.80
C ASN A 136 -11.46 19.67 -2.68
N ASP A 137 -12.18 18.55 -2.85
CA ASP A 137 -12.16 17.43 -1.92
C ASP A 137 -10.90 16.58 -2.17
N ASP A 138 -9.87 16.81 -1.35
CA ASP A 138 -8.65 16.01 -1.35
C ASP A 138 -8.74 14.79 -0.45
N GLY A 139 -9.90 14.51 0.18
CA GLY A 139 -10.12 13.40 1.09
C GLY A 139 -9.77 12.03 0.51
N PRO A 140 -10.20 11.67 -0.72
CA PRO A 140 -9.83 10.40 -1.34
C PRO A 140 -8.33 10.26 -1.59
N SER A 141 -7.69 11.31 -2.12
CA SER A 141 -6.25 11.35 -2.38
C SER A 141 -5.43 11.29 -1.09
N TRP A 142 -5.95 11.91 -0.03
CA TRP A 142 -5.37 11.87 1.30
C TRP A 142 -5.44 10.48 1.90
N LYS A 143 -6.60 9.81 1.88
CA LYS A 143 -6.71 8.42 2.35
C LYS A 143 -5.80 7.47 1.57
N ALA A 144 -5.74 7.64 0.25
CA ALA A 144 -4.88 6.84 -0.62
C ALA A 144 -3.39 7.02 -0.28
N THR A 145 -2.96 8.27 -0.12
CA THR A 145 -1.56 8.61 0.22
C THR A 145 -1.21 8.15 1.64
N LEU A 146 -2.07 8.44 2.61
CA LEU A 146 -1.92 8.01 3.99
C LEU A 146 -1.78 6.49 4.08
N ASN A 147 -2.66 5.74 3.42
CA ASN A 147 -2.62 4.28 3.46
C ASN A 147 -1.27 3.72 2.97
N ILE A 148 -0.71 4.27 1.89
CA ILE A 148 0.61 3.88 1.39
C ILE A 148 1.69 4.13 2.45
N PHE A 149 1.73 5.32 3.04
CA PHE A 149 2.76 5.66 4.01
C PHE A 149 2.62 4.87 5.30
N MET A 150 1.40 4.62 5.77
CA MET A 150 1.16 3.74 6.93
C MET A 150 1.58 2.30 6.65
N TRP A 151 1.35 1.82 5.42
CA TRP A 151 1.79 0.48 5.03
C TRP A 151 3.33 0.38 4.94
N LEU A 152 3.98 1.36 4.30
CA LEU A 152 5.44 1.37 4.08
C LEU A 152 6.26 1.69 5.33
N ARG A 153 5.69 2.45 6.28
CA ARG A 153 6.39 3.02 7.43
C ARG A 153 5.82 2.54 8.75
N ARG A 154 5.27 1.32 8.76
CA ARG A 154 4.76 0.66 9.96
C ARG A 154 5.81 0.61 11.07
N ASP A 155 7.06 0.35 10.70
CA ASP A 155 8.19 0.27 11.63
C ASP A 155 8.93 1.61 11.80
N GLY A 156 8.37 2.69 11.26
CA GLY A 156 8.88 4.04 11.37
C GLY A 156 9.32 4.67 10.04
N PHE A 157 9.63 5.96 10.12
CA PHE A 157 10.07 6.76 8.97
C PHE A 157 11.60 6.82 8.89
N PRO A 158 12.20 6.61 7.71
CA PRO A 158 13.63 6.79 7.54
C PRO A 158 14.04 8.25 7.75
N SER A 159 15.33 8.47 7.99
CA SER A 159 15.85 9.82 8.31
C SER A 159 15.56 10.81 7.19
N SER A 160 15.71 10.39 5.93
CA SER A 160 15.39 11.25 4.79
C SER A 160 13.92 11.62 4.67
N GLU A 161 12.99 10.85 5.25
CA GLU A 161 11.54 11.10 5.17
C GLU A 161 10.95 11.69 6.44
N GLN A 162 11.78 12.14 7.39
CA GLN A 162 11.32 12.80 8.62
C GLN A 162 10.51 14.07 8.33
N TYR A 163 10.77 14.75 7.21
CA TYR A 163 9.96 15.88 6.77
C TYR A 163 8.53 15.47 6.39
N ILE A 164 8.32 14.24 5.91
CA ILE A 164 7.00 13.68 5.61
C ILE A 164 6.26 13.36 6.90
N ARG A 165 6.91 12.66 7.85
CA ARG A 165 6.33 12.33 9.17
C ARG A 165 5.80 13.58 9.88
N ARG A 166 6.56 14.67 9.82
CA ARG A 166 6.24 15.95 10.50
C ARG A 166 5.26 16.83 9.73
N HIS A 167 4.85 16.43 8.53
CA HIS A 167 3.89 17.21 7.76
C HIS A 167 2.51 17.10 8.40
N GLU A 168 1.77 18.20 8.47
CA GLU A 168 0.48 18.25 9.17
C GLU A 168 -0.60 17.28 8.65
N TRP A 169 -0.55 16.86 7.38
CA TRP A 169 -1.53 15.91 6.83
C TRP A 169 -1.37 14.51 7.43
N LEU A 170 -0.20 14.23 8.02
CA LEU A 170 0.20 12.95 8.56
C LEU A 170 0.44 12.99 10.08
N CYS A 171 1.08 14.05 10.58
CA CYS A 171 1.47 14.22 11.98
C CYS A 171 0.26 14.07 12.93
N ASP A 172 -0.85 14.74 12.63
CA ASP A 172 -2.04 14.69 13.48
C ASP A 172 -2.68 13.27 13.53
N VAL A 173 -2.49 12.44 12.51
CA VAL A 173 -2.99 11.05 12.48
C VAL A 173 -2.11 10.15 13.33
N LEU A 174 -0.80 10.30 13.19
CA LEU A 174 0.18 9.51 13.94
C LEU A 174 0.16 9.86 15.43
N ASP A 175 0.04 11.14 15.77
CA ASP A 175 -0.08 11.61 17.15
C ASP A 175 -1.39 11.07 17.80
N ASP A 176 -2.52 11.08 17.07
CA ASP A 176 -3.79 10.54 17.57
C ASP A 176 -3.72 8.99 17.76
N GLU A 177 -3.00 8.25 16.91
CA GLU A 177 -2.79 6.80 17.07
C GLU A 177 -1.83 6.45 18.23
N GLU A 178 -0.77 7.23 18.43
CA GLU A 178 0.20 7.05 19.53
C GLU A 178 -0.46 7.31 20.90
N GLU A 179 -1.27 8.37 21.01
CA GLU A 179 -2.06 8.67 22.22
C GLU A 179 -3.08 7.55 22.52
N ALA A 180 -3.79 7.03 21.51
CA ALA A 180 -4.74 5.93 21.70
C ALA A 180 -4.05 4.63 22.14
N ALA A 181 -2.84 4.35 21.65
CA ALA A 181 -2.04 3.22 22.08
C ALA A 181 -1.54 3.37 23.53
N TYR A 182 -1.22 4.59 23.96
CA TYR A 182 -0.78 4.88 25.33
C TYR A 182 -1.94 4.80 26.35
N GLU A 183 -3.13 5.30 25.99
CA GLU A 183 -4.34 5.17 26.83
C GLU A 183 -4.76 3.71 27.05
N SER A 184 -4.44 2.80 26.11
CA SER A 184 -4.72 1.36 26.24
C SER A 184 -3.76 0.62 27.19
N TRP A 185 -2.61 1.20 27.55
CA TRP A 185 -1.61 0.57 28.43
C TRP A 185 -1.71 1.04 29.90
N THR A 186 -2.56 2.03 30.19
CA THR A 186 -2.80 2.53 31.55
C THR A 186 -4.11 1.98 32.10
N ASP A 187 -4.17 0.67 32.35
CA ASP A 187 -5.02 0.12 33.39
C ASP A 187 -4.12 -0.35 34.53
N GLU A 188 -4.46 0.09 35.73
CA GLU A 188 -3.82 -0.13 37.04
C GLU A 188 -2.78 0.92 37.48
N GLU A 189 -3.33 1.94 38.16
CA GLU A 189 -2.74 2.74 39.24
C GLU A 189 -1.38 3.43 38.97
N ASP A 190 -1.41 4.69 38.53
CA ASP A 190 -0.99 5.78 39.42
C ASP A 190 -1.36 7.16 38.90
N VAL A 191 -1.68 8.03 39.86
CA VAL A 191 -2.32 9.33 39.67
C VAL A 191 -1.29 10.40 39.27
N VAL A 192 -1.79 11.38 38.51
CA VAL A 192 -1.21 12.71 38.23
C VAL A 192 -0.24 12.82 37.03
N ALA A 193 -0.80 13.00 35.84
CA ALA A 193 -0.15 13.80 34.80
C ALA A 193 -1.14 14.78 34.17
N SER A 194 -0.88 16.08 34.37
CA SER A 194 -1.56 17.17 33.69
C SER A 194 -1.25 17.12 32.19
N GLY A 195 -1.97 16.29 31.44
CA GLY A 195 -1.93 16.25 29.98
C GLY A 195 -2.49 17.55 29.40
N ARG A 196 -1.62 18.41 28.87
CA ARG A 196 -2.05 19.49 27.98
C ARG A 196 -2.59 18.85 26.71
N ARG A 197 -3.91 18.68 26.61
CA ARG A 197 -4.59 18.36 25.35
C ARG A 197 -4.21 19.45 24.34
N ARG A 198 -3.37 19.12 23.36
CA ARG A 198 -3.10 20.01 22.23
C ARG A 198 -4.42 20.18 21.50
N ALA A 199 -4.94 21.41 21.49
CA ALA A 199 -6.18 21.71 20.79
C ALA A 199 -6.02 21.29 19.32
N LYS A 200 -6.95 20.46 18.82
CA LYS A 200 -7.03 20.14 17.39
C LYS A 200 -7.00 21.45 16.62
N SER A 201 -5.97 21.60 15.78
CA SER A 201 -5.76 22.79 14.97
C SER A 201 -7.06 23.10 14.21
N SER A 202 -7.64 24.28 14.46
CA SER A 202 -8.78 24.78 13.70
C SER A 202 -8.34 25.43 12.38
N ALA A 203 -7.05 25.37 12.04
CA ALA A 203 -6.54 25.90 10.80
C ALA A 203 -7.00 24.99 9.65
N PRO A 204 -7.41 25.56 8.50
CA PRO A 204 -7.71 24.77 7.32
C PRO A 204 -6.48 23.92 6.97
N ARG A 205 -6.67 22.60 6.89
CA ARG A 205 -5.61 21.67 6.47
C ARG A 205 -5.14 22.11 5.08
N PRO A 206 -3.83 22.31 4.86
CA PRO A 206 -3.35 22.65 3.54
C PRO A 206 -3.56 21.48 2.61
N LYS A 207 -3.87 21.84 1.36
CA LYS A 207 -4.30 20.90 0.34
C LYS A 207 -3.18 19.91 0.03
N LEU A 208 -3.45 18.62 0.23
CA LEU A 208 -2.46 17.56 -0.04
C LEU A 208 -1.96 17.62 -1.49
N GLY A 209 -2.84 17.97 -2.43
CA GLY A 209 -2.47 18.11 -3.84
C GLY A 209 -1.37 19.15 -4.11
N GLN A 210 -1.27 20.22 -3.31
CA GLN A 210 -0.21 21.21 -3.45
C GLN A 210 1.13 20.67 -2.96
N TRP A 211 1.12 19.89 -1.87
CA TRP A 211 2.32 19.25 -1.36
C TRP A 211 2.85 18.18 -2.32
N LEU A 212 1.97 17.32 -2.87
CA LEU A 212 2.33 16.32 -3.87
C LEU A 212 3.00 16.91 -5.11
N ALA A 213 2.63 18.14 -5.50
CA ALA A 213 3.23 18.83 -6.64
C ALA A 213 4.65 19.38 -6.35
N SER A 214 5.07 19.41 -5.09
CA SER A 214 6.36 19.97 -4.64
C SER A 214 7.45 18.93 -4.31
N THR A 215 7.09 17.64 -4.31
CA THR A 215 7.93 16.49 -3.91
C THR A 215 8.24 15.56 -5.08
#